data_AF-A0A1E9G145-F1
#
_entry.id   AF-A0A1E9G145-F1
#
_cell.length_a   1.000
_cell.length_b   1.000
_cell.length_c   1.000
_cell.angle_alpha   90.00
_cell.angle_beta   90.00
_cell.angle_gamma   90.00
#
_symmetry.space_group_name_H-M   'P 1'
#
loop_
_entity.id
_entity.type
_entity.pdbx_description
1 polymer ?
#
loop_
_entity_poly.entity_id
_entity_poly.type
_entity_poly.pdbx_seq_one_letter_code
_entity_poly.pdbx_strand_id
1 'polypeptide(L)'
;MTEDKKISLGIYKSQQKLLEAMSGAVTVPSSLNVVDINTGIMNEGEGNQRSWANLTAVDTLLYEKFESIGQEEFCPTFKVKLKNYLGEDLSQLQDMTISFEDFELAFVTDKYKQPIGLALVLELNTISVN
;
A
#
# COMPACT_ATOMS: atom_id res chain seq x y z
N MET A 1 15.12 -5.42 -26.93
CA MET A 1 13.92 -4.56 -27.04
C MET A 1 12.88 -5.14 -26.10
N THR A 2 12.73 -4.55 -24.91
CA THR A 2 11.58 -4.85 -24.04
C THR A 2 10.36 -4.23 -24.71
N GLU A 3 9.39 -5.05 -25.11
CA GLU A 3 8.10 -4.53 -25.54
C GLU A 3 7.48 -3.79 -24.36
N ASP A 4 7.33 -2.47 -24.48
CA ASP A 4 6.60 -1.67 -23.51
C ASP A 4 5.20 -2.25 -23.37
N LYS A 5 4.88 -2.82 -22.19
CA LYS A 5 3.54 -3.34 -21.89
C LYS A 5 2.54 -2.18 -21.93
N LYS A 6 1.84 -2.03 -23.04
CA LYS A 6 0.75 -1.05 -23.19
C LYS A 6 -0.45 -1.47 -22.34
N ILE A 7 -0.68 -0.77 -21.23
CA ILE A 7 -1.93 -0.89 -20.46
C ILE A 7 -3.05 -0.25 -21.29
N SER A 8 -4.04 -1.05 -21.69
CA SER A 8 -5.20 -0.57 -22.46
C SER A 8 -6.40 -0.32 -21.53
N LEU A 9 -6.46 0.87 -20.94
CA LEU A 9 -7.42 1.25 -19.89
C LEU A 9 -8.91 1.02 -20.24
N GLY A 10 -9.28 1.01 -21.53
CA GLY A 10 -10.66 0.83 -22.01
C GLY A 10 -11.12 -0.60 -22.31
N ILE A 11 -10.26 -1.62 -22.12
CA ILE A 11 -10.56 -3.00 -22.56
C ILE A 11 -10.95 -3.92 -21.37
N TYR A 12 -10.64 -3.52 -20.14
CA TYR A 12 -10.86 -4.38 -18.98
C TYR A 12 -12.32 -4.34 -18.52
N LYS A 13 -12.96 -5.52 -18.50
CA LYS A 13 -14.39 -5.70 -18.15
C LYS A 13 -14.70 -5.48 -16.66
N SER A 14 -13.69 -5.28 -15.81
CA SER A 14 -13.83 -4.98 -14.38
C SER A 14 -12.56 -4.32 -13.82
N GLN A 15 -12.70 -3.65 -12.67
CA GLN A 15 -11.58 -3.07 -11.93
C GLN A 15 -10.52 -4.13 -11.57
N GLN A 16 -10.96 -5.32 -11.15
CA GLN A 16 -10.06 -6.42 -10.79
C GLN A 16 -9.16 -6.84 -11.98
N LYS A 17 -9.72 -6.98 -13.18
CA LYS A 17 -8.92 -7.35 -14.36
C LYS A 17 -7.92 -6.27 -14.78
N LEU A 18 -8.27 -5.01 -14.59
CA LEU A 18 -7.33 -3.91 -14.83
C LEU A 18 -6.17 -3.98 -13.83
N LEU A 19 -6.48 -4.25 -12.57
CA LEU A 19 -5.49 -4.35 -11.49
C LEU A 19 -4.52 -5.54 -11.70
N GLU A 20 -5.04 -6.69 -12.11
CA GLU A 20 -4.25 -7.87 -12.52
C GLU A 20 -3.31 -7.55 -13.69
N ALA A 21 -3.75 -6.75 -14.66
CA ALA A 21 -2.89 -6.34 -15.76
C ALA A 21 -1.80 -5.34 -15.31
N MET A 22 -2.12 -4.51 -14.33
CA MET A 22 -1.20 -3.52 -13.76
C MET A 22 -0.14 -4.16 -12.86
N SER A 23 -0.45 -5.25 -12.14
CA SER A 23 0.54 -5.92 -11.27
C SER A 23 1.79 -6.35 -12.03
N GLY A 24 1.65 -6.75 -13.30
CA GLY A 24 2.77 -7.10 -14.17
C GLY A 24 3.54 -5.92 -14.78
N ALA A 25 3.17 -4.67 -14.47
CA ALA A 25 3.78 -3.44 -14.96
C ALA A 25 4.28 -2.51 -13.83
N VAL A 26 3.84 -2.74 -12.59
CA VAL A 26 4.26 -1.96 -11.42
C VAL A 26 5.47 -2.64 -10.79
N THR A 27 6.58 -1.91 -10.68
CA THR A 27 7.72 -2.30 -9.85
C THR A 27 7.46 -1.82 -8.43
N VAL A 28 7.32 -2.75 -7.49
CA VAL A 28 7.19 -2.46 -6.07
C VAL A 28 8.54 -2.72 -5.40
N PRO A 29 9.06 -1.79 -4.58
CA PRO A 29 10.26 -2.04 -3.79
C PRO A 29 10.06 -3.23 -2.85
N SER A 30 11.07 -4.08 -2.71
CA SER A 30 11.04 -5.23 -1.78
C SER A 30 11.09 -4.82 -0.31
N SER A 31 11.44 -3.57 -0.03
CA SER A 31 11.49 -2.99 1.32
C SER A 31 10.94 -1.58 1.32
N LEU A 32 10.22 -1.20 2.38
CA LEU A 32 9.62 0.11 2.56
C LEU A 32 9.83 0.60 3.99
N ASN A 33 10.05 1.88 4.20
CA ASN A 33 10.05 2.47 5.55
C ASN A 33 8.63 2.92 5.89
N VAL A 34 8.10 2.47 7.02
CA VAL A 34 6.80 2.92 7.52
C VAL A 34 6.98 4.26 8.21
N VAL A 35 6.26 5.28 7.75
CA VAL A 35 6.35 6.64 8.30
C VAL A 35 5.10 7.05 9.08
N ASP A 36 3.98 6.37 8.85
CA ASP A 36 2.74 6.63 9.60
C ASP A 36 1.86 5.37 9.63
N ILE A 37 1.10 5.22 10.71
CA ILE A 37 0.18 4.11 10.94
C ILE A 37 -1.16 4.69 11.34
N ASN A 38 -2.19 4.34 10.58
CA ASN A 38 -3.55 4.77 10.85
C ASN A 38 -4.44 3.55 11.04
N THR A 39 -5.14 3.50 12.17
CA THR A 39 -6.07 2.43 12.52
C THR A 39 -7.45 3.00 12.82
N GLY A 40 -8.46 2.15 12.71
CA GLY A 40 -9.80 2.53 13.10
C GLY A 40 -10.76 1.36 13.06
N ILE A 41 -12.02 1.69 13.32
CA ILE A 41 -13.13 0.76 13.31
C ILE A 41 -14.09 1.17 12.19
N MET A 42 -14.42 0.23 11.31
CA MET A 42 -15.42 0.39 10.27
C MET A 42 -16.78 -0.09 10.80
N ASN A 43 -17.85 0.63 10.48
CA ASN A 43 -19.22 0.34 10.93
C ASN A 43 -19.33 0.19 12.45
N GLU A 44 -18.72 1.12 13.19
CA GLU A 44 -18.74 1.12 14.65
C GLU A 44 -20.18 1.12 15.18
N GLY A 45 -20.51 0.16 16.05
CA GLY A 45 -21.85 -0.02 16.60
C GLY A 45 -22.81 -0.84 15.73
N GLU A 46 -22.39 -1.31 14.56
CA GLU A 46 -23.17 -2.21 13.70
C GLU A 46 -22.71 -3.68 13.83
N GLY A 47 -23.55 -4.64 13.43
CA GLY A 47 -23.25 -6.08 13.55
C GLY A 47 -22.09 -6.58 12.68
N ASN A 48 -21.64 -5.78 11.71
CA ASN A 48 -20.51 -6.03 10.82
C ASN A 48 -19.31 -5.10 11.11
N GLN A 49 -19.19 -4.65 12.35
CA GLN A 49 -18.05 -3.87 12.82
C GLN A 49 -16.73 -4.60 12.53
N ARG A 50 -15.74 -3.89 11.99
CA ARG A 50 -14.42 -4.47 11.68
C ARG A 50 -13.29 -3.48 11.89
N SER A 51 -12.24 -3.90 12.57
CA SER A 51 -10.99 -3.15 12.65
C SER A 51 -10.34 -3.04 11.28
N TRP A 52 -9.68 -1.92 11.01
CA TRP A 52 -8.84 -1.72 9.83
C TRP A 52 -7.56 -1.01 10.22
N ALA A 53 -6.51 -1.25 9.43
CA ALA A 53 -5.24 -0.57 9.56
C ALA A 53 -4.64 -0.29 8.18
N ASN A 54 -4.08 0.91 8.04
CA ASN A 54 -3.32 1.34 6.88
C ASN A 54 -1.97 1.87 7.35
N LEU A 55 -0.90 1.50 6.64
CA LEU A 55 0.41 2.09 6.78
C LEU A 55 0.62 3.08 5.64
N THR A 56 1.29 4.19 5.94
CA THR A 56 1.92 5.05 4.95
C THR A 56 3.40 4.69 4.95
N ALA A 57 3.92 4.32 3.79
CA ALA A 57 5.29 3.88 3.66
C ALA A 57 6.00 4.57 2.49
N VAL A 58 7.33 4.63 2.54
CA VAL A 58 8.17 5.24 1.51
C VAL A 58 9.23 4.24 1.05
N ASP A 59 9.73 4.39 -0.18
CA ASP A 59 10.91 3.65 -0.61
C ASP A 59 12.12 4.10 0.22
N THR A 60 12.81 3.15 0.87
CA THR A 60 13.92 3.43 1.80
C THR A 60 15.02 4.26 1.15
N LEU A 61 15.48 3.85 -0.04
CA LEU A 61 16.58 4.50 -0.76
C LEU A 61 16.20 5.89 -1.27
N LEU A 62 14.94 6.07 -1.66
CA LEU A 62 14.42 7.38 -2.07
C LEU A 62 14.28 8.31 -0.87
N TYR A 63 13.78 7.81 0.26
CA TYR A 63 13.63 8.58 1.48
C TYR A 63 14.96 9.13 1.97
N GLU A 64 16.01 8.30 2.05
CA GLU A 64 17.38 8.73 2.42
C GLU A 64 17.89 9.87 1.53
N LYS A 65 17.56 9.87 0.23
CA LYS A 65 17.93 10.96 -0.69
C LYS A 65 17.20 12.24 -0.36
N PHE A 66 15.91 12.18 -0.06
CA PHE A 66 15.13 13.36 0.34
C PHE A 66 15.57 13.89 1.72
N GLU A 67 15.88 12.99 2.67
CA GLU A 67 16.43 13.34 3.98
C GLU A 67 17.78 14.05 3.86
N SER A 68 18.66 13.59 2.96
CA SER A 68 19.98 14.21 2.75
C SER A 68 19.94 15.68 2.32
N ILE A 69 18.78 16.15 1.83
CA ILE A 69 18.54 17.53 1.43
C ILE A 69 17.45 18.22 2.27
N GLY A 70 16.95 17.57 3.33
CA GLY A 70 15.90 18.10 4.23
C GLY A 70 14.58 18.38 3.52
N GLN A 71 14.16 17.49 2.61
CA GLN A 71 12.94 17.61 1.78
C GLN A 71 12.07 16.35 1.88
N GLU A 72 12.07 15.67 3.03
CA GLU A 72 11.35 14.42 3.31
C GLU A 72 9.86 14.51 2.98
N GLU A 73 9.26 15.70 3.17
CA GLU A 73 7.85 15.98 2.88
C GLU A 73 7.47 15.80 1.40
N PHE A 74 8.44 15.85 0.49
CA PHE A 74 8.24 15.64 -0.95
C PHE A 74 8.53 14.20 -1.39
N CYS A 75 8.93 13.31 -0.47
CA CYS A 75 9.15 11.91 -0.78
C CYS A 75 7.82 11.23 -1.15
N PRO A 76 7.72 10.57 -2.31
CA PRO A 76 6.53 9.83 -2.67
C PRO A 76 6.18 8.74 -1.65
N THR A 77 4.92 8.72 -1.22
CA THR A 77 4.39 7.75 -0.27
C THR A 77 3.51 6.71 -0.95
N PHE A 78 3.50 5.50 -0.41
CA PHE A 78 2.63 4.40 -0.79
C PHE A 78 1.69 4.07 0.37
N LYS A 79 0.46 3.73 0.02
CA LYS A 79 -0.51 3.22 0.99
C LYS A 79 -0.41 1.69 1.05
N VAL A 80 -0.26 1.15 2.24
CA VAL A 80 -0.30 -0.28 2.52
C VAL A 80 -1.53 -0.55 3.37
N LYS A 81 -2.42 -1.45 2.93
CA LYS A 81 -3.59 -1.87 3.71
C LYS A 81 -3.29 -3.21 4.37
N LEU A 82 -3.54 -3.31 5.67
CA LEU A 82 -3.41 -4.59 6.37
C LEU A 82 -4.71 -5.39 6.22
N LYS A 83 -4.63 -6.43 5.40
CA LYS A 83 -5.71 -7.39 5.19
C LYS A 83 -5.87 -8.22 6.47
N ASN A 84 -7.12 -8.48 6.83
CA ASN A 84 -7.49 -9.27 8.00
C ASN A 84 -6.98 -8.73 9.34
N TYR A 85 -6.65 -7.44 9.44
CA TYR A 85 -6.34 -6.80 10.72
C TYR A 85 -7.52 -6.95 11.71
N LEU A 86 -7.22 -7.39 12.93
CA LEU A 86 -8.18 -7.64 14.00
C LEU A 86 -7.98 -6.72 15.22
N GLY A 87 -7.03 -5.77 15.16
CA GLY A 87 -6.71 -4.89 16.28
C GLY A 87 -5.38 -5.23 16.96
N GLU A 88 -4.50 -5.95 16.26
CA GLU A 88 -3.13 -6.24 16.71
C GLU A 88 -2.35 -4.95 16.97
N ASP A 89 -1.38 -5.01 17.88
CA ASP A 89 -0.45 -3.89 18.10
C ASP A 89 0.49 -3.73 16.91
N LEU A 90 0.54 -2.52 16.35
CA LEU A 90 1.35 -2.16 15.20
C LEU A 90 2.54 -1.27 15.57
N SER A 91 2.74 -0.95 16.86
CA SER A 91 3.80 -0.07 17.33
C SER A 91 5.21 -0.48 16.84
N GLN A 92 5.44 -1.78 16.74
CA GLN A 92 6.66 -2.40 16.21
C GLN A 92 6.95 -2.10 14.73
N LEU A 93 5.98 -1.58 13.98
CA LEU A 93 6.15 -1.23 12.57
C LEU A 93 6.52 0.23 12.37
N GLN A 94 6.22 1.12 13.32
CA GLN A 94 6.44 2.56 13.16
C GLN A 94 7.93 2.86 13.01
N ASP A 95 8.28 3.69 12.03
CA ASP A 95 9.65 4.10 11.70
C ASP A 95 10.60 2.94 11.36
N MET A 96 10.05 1.76 11.08
CA MET A 96 10.82 0.57 10.73
C MET A 96 10.83 0.31 9.23
N THR A 97 11.91 -0.34 8.77
CA THR A 97 12.00 -0.89 7.42
C THR A 97 11.29 -2.24 7.40
N ILE A 98 10.21 -2.34 6.64
CA ILE A 98 9.50 -3.59 6.42
C ILE A 98 9.87 -4.22 5.08
N SER A 99 9.85 -5.55 5.02
CA SER A 99 9.96 -6.33 3.78
C SER A 99 8.84 -7.35 3.67
N PHE A 100 8.51 -7.72 2.44
CA PHE A 100 7.43 -8.65 2.11
C PHE A 100 7.72 -9.34 0.77
N GLU A 101 7.32 -10.61 0.64
CA GLU A 101 7.50 -11.38 -0.60
C GLU A 101 6.25 -11.32 -1.48
N ASP A 102 5.08 -11.46 -0.86
CA ASP A 102 3.78 -11.47 -1.54
C ASP A 102 2.97 -10.22 -1.22
N PHE A 103 2.29 -9.69 -2.23
CA PHE A 103 1.36 -8.58 -2.08
C PHE A 103 0.20 -8.68 -3.09
N GLU A 104 -0.95 -8.18 -2.67
CA GLU A 104 -2.04 -7.86 -3.60
C GLU A 104 -2.03 -6.35 -3.90
N LEU A 105 -2.56 -5.96 -5.05
CA LEU A 105 -2.86 -4.56 -5.33
C LEU A 105 -4.33 -4.30 -5.04
N ALA A 106 -4.63 -3.06 -4.63
CA ALA A 106 -6.00 -2.55 -4.51
C ALA A 106 -6.06 -1.12 -5.04
N PHE A 107 -7.20 -0.73 -5.62
CA PHE A 107 -7.45 0.69 -5.85
C PHE A 107 -7.65 1.42 -4.52
N VAL A 108 -7.06 2.60 -4.43
CA VAL A 108 -7.49 3.64 -3.51
C VAL A 108 -8.60 4.39 -4.22
N THR A 109 -9.77 4.45 -3.59
CA THR A 109 -10.93 5.11 -4.16
C THR A 109 -11.32 6.34 -3.36
N ASP A 110 -11.88 7.33 -4.04
CA ASP A 110 -12.48 8.47 -3.40
C ASP A 110 -13.89 8.14 -2.83
N LYS A 111 -14.54 9.16 -2.26
CA LYS A 111 -15.91 9.04 -1.72
C LYS A 111 -16.97 8.64 -2.75
N TYR A 112 -16.68 8.82 -4.05
CA TYR A 112 -17.55 8.43 -5.16
C TYR A 112 -17.17 7.05 -5.74
N LYS A 113 -16.25 6.33 -5.09
CA LYS A 113 -15.72 5.02 -5.51
C LYS A 113 -14.92 5.08 -6.83
N GLN A 114 -14.41 6.26 -7.20
CA GLN A 114 -13.51 6.41 -8.35
C GLN A 114 -12.07 6.12 -7.94
N PRO A 115 -11.29 5.39 -8.75
CA PRO A 115 -9.89 5.10 -8.43
C PRO A 115 -9.04 6.38 -8.54
N ILE A 116 -8.33 6.71 -7.47
CA ILE A 116 -7.42 7.87 -7.37
C ILE A 116 -5.97 7.47 -7.12
N GLY A 117 -5.71 6.17 -6.94
CA GLY A 117 -4.37 5.64 -6.72
C GLY A 117 -4.38 4.14 -6.49
N LEU A 118 -3.22 3.61 -6.11
CA LEU A 118 -3.02 2.21 -5.75
C LEU A 118 -2.57 2.09 -4.30
N ALA A 119 -2.95 0.97 -3.70
CA ALA A 119 -2.43 0.53 -2.43
C ALA A 119 -1.90 -0.90 -2.56
N LEU A 120 -0.83 -1.17 -1.82
CA LEU A 120 -0.43 -2.54 -1.52
C LEU A 120 -1.37 -3.10 -0.47
N VAL A 121 -1.65 -4.39 -0.55
CA VAL A 121 -2.44 -5.11 0.44
C VAL A 121 -1.60 -6.28 0.92
N LEU A 122 -1.26 -6.25 2.21
CA LEU A 122 -0.42 -7.23 2.88
C LEU A 122 -1.18 -7.86 4.04
N GLU A 123 -0.82 -9.09 4.41
CA GLU A 123 -1.25 -9.68 5.68
C GLU A 123 -0.15 -9.42 6.73
N LEU A 124 -0.53 -9.13 7.97
CA LEU A 124 0.45 -8.71 8.99
C LEU A 124 1.53 -9.79 9.23
N ASN A 125 1.15 -11.07 9.13
CA ASN A 125 2.06 -12.21 9.31
C ASN A 125 3.05 -12.43 8.15
N THR A 126 2.85 -11.78 7.00
CA THR A 126 3.78 -11.86 5.85
C THR A 126 4.82 -10.74 5.86
N ILE A 127 4.73 -9.81 6.82
CA ILE A 127 5.64 -8.68 6.96
C ILE A 127 6.80 -9.09 7.85
N SER A 128 8.02 -8.84 7.36
CA SER A 128 9.24 -8.91 8.16
C SER A 128 9.71 -7.51 8.52
N VAL A 129 10.12 -7.31 9.77
CA VAL A 129 10.71 -6.05 10.25
C VAL A 129 12.22 -6.21 10.25
N ASN A 130 12.92 -5.29 9.59
CA ASN A 130 14.38 -5.31 9.44
C ASN A 130 15.06 -4.26 10.33
#